data_AF-A0A2W4MFN1-F1
#
_entry.id   AF-A0A2W4MFN1-F1
#
_cell.length_a   1.000
_cell.length_b   1.000
_cell.length_c   1.000
_cell.angle_alpha   90.00
_cell.angle_beta   90.00
_cell.angle_gamma   90.00
#
_symmetry.space_group_name_H-M   'P 1'
#
loop_
_entity.id
_entity.type
_entity.pdbx_description
1 polymer ?
#
loop_
_entity_poly.entity_id
_entity_poly.type
_entity_poly.pdbx_seq_one_letter_code
_entity_poly.pdbx_strand_id
1 'polypeptide(L)'
;MDLTGRPLLDTEPDHLLFAGREEELGRVVRLARSGVNTVVVGERGSGKTTLLRQAAFVLRRDGGAPVFVEGRLADTPRRFLDLVRARLGLPPLPERADDPIELAALVGSLREGIGEDLLVVLVDEIAPEVAATVFGRLRDEVWQIPITWVVAGTPDDVVALRTPPADAFFEAAVVLDDLDRDGQRRLLEARLGEEGAAIAARVDEGNPRRLLALARAVKEGATVEGRQEWERAREERLAELGRPARMLMAELESLGAASASDERLLRRLGWTRPRAVQVLRELEDAGLVTASYARGPGGGRQKVYRPVEGGA
;
A
#
# COMPACT_ATOMS: atom_id res chain seq x y z
N MET A 1 20.39 9.63 -6.90
CA MET A 1 20.19 8.80 -5.69
C MET A 1 18.90 9.22 -5.03
N ASP A 2 18.08 8.25 -4.62
CA ASP A 2 16.66 8.44 -4.28
C ASP A 2 16.35 7.93 -2.86
N LEU A 3 16.28 8.85 -1.90
CA LEU A 3 15.83 8.61 -0.51
C LEU A 3 14.31 8.83 -0.36
N THR A 4 13.55 8.87 -1.45
CA THR A 4 12.10 9.00 -1.34
C THR A 4 11.50 7.73 -0.74
N GLY A 5 10.55 7.90 0.17
CA GLY A 5 9.72 6.82 0.70
C GLY A 5 8.64 6.35 -0.29
N ARG A 6 8.73 6.74 -1.57
CA ARG A 6 7.79 6.30 -2.60
C ARG A 6 7.96 4.79 -2.83
N PRO A 7 6.87 4.05 -3.07
CA PRO A 7 7.00 2.66 -3.49
C PRO A 7 7.83 2.54 -4.77
N LEU A 8 8.70 1.53 -4.81
CA LEU A 8 9.46 1.19 -6.02
C LEU A 8 8.52 0.54 -7.04
N LEU A 9 8.63 0.94 -8.30
CA LEU A 9 7.84 0.43 -9.41
C LEU A 9 8.43 -0.87 -9.96
N ASP A 10 7.65 -1.54 -10.80
CA ASP A 10 7.99 -2.80 -11.46
C ASP A 10 8.87 -2.57 -12.71
N THR A 11 9.99 -1.86 -12.55
CA THR A 11 10.94 -1.50 -13.61
C THR A 11 12.36 -1.92 -13.26
N GLU A 12 13.22 -2.14 -14.27
CA GLU A 12 14.63 -2.51 -14.04
C GLU A 12 15.38 -1.53 -13.13
N PRO A 13 15.31 -0.19 -13.33
CA PRO A 13 16.03 0.74 -12.45
C PRO A 13 15.57 0.67 -11.00
N ASP A 14 14.26 0.57 -10.76
CA ASP A 14 13.72 0.47 -9.39
C ASP A 14 14.01 -0.91 -8.77
N HIS A 15 14.12 -1.97 -9.59
CA HIS A 15 14.52 -3.30 -9.13
C HIS A 15 15.94 -3.33 -8.57
N LEU A 16 16.88 -2.60 -9.20
CA LEU A 16 18.25 -2.46 -8.70
C LEU A 16 18.33 -1.75 -7.34
N LEU A 17 17.29 -0.99 -6.98
CA LEU A 17 17.18 -0.27 -5.71
C LEU A 17 16.42 -1.06 -4.63
N PHE A 18 15.88 -2.24 -4.96
CA PHE A 18 15.20 -3.10 -4.02
C PHE A 18 16.21 -3.91 -3.21
N ALA A 19 16.17 -3.74 -1.89
CA ALA A 19 17.07 -4.45 -0.99
C ALA A 19 16.46 -4.62 0.41
N GLY A 20 16.95 -5.62 1.14
CA GLY A 20 16.54 -5.92 2.52
C GLY A 20 15.27 -6.77 2.66
N ARG A 21 14.71 -7.27 1.56
CA ARG A 21 13.48 -8.09 1.50
C ARG A 21 13.57 -9.24 0.49
N GLU A 22 14.78 -9.69 0.20
CA GLU A 22 15.07 -10.66 -0.85
C GLU A 22 14.43 -12.02 -0.55
N GLU A 23 14.38 -12.41 0.73
CA GLU A 23 13.79 -13.67 1.17
C GLU A 23 12.27 -13.68 0.99
N GLU A 24 11.59 -12.60 1.41
CA GLU A 24 10.15 -12.45 1.26
C GLU A 24 9.75 -12.33 -0.21
N LEU A 25 10.55 -11.62 -1.03
CA LEU A 25 10.33 -11.55 -2.48
C LEU A 25 10.43 -12.94 -3.09
N GLY A 26 11.50 -13.68 -2.79
CA GLY A 26 11.68 -15.04 -3.27
C GLY A 26 10.55 -15.97 -2.84
N ARG A 27 10.05 -15.82 -1.61
CA ARG A 27 8.93 -16.60 -1.08
C ARG A 27 7.62 -16.30 -1.81
N VAL A 28 7.27 -15.02 -1.98
CA VAL A 28 6.06 -14.61 -2.71
C VAL A 28 6.10 -15.12 -4.15
N VAL A 29 7.22 -14.96 -4.85
CA VAL A 29 7.37 -15.41 -6.24
C VAL A 29 7.25 -16.94 -6.35
N ARG A 30 7.85 -17.71 -5.44
CA ARG A 30 7.72 -19.18 -5.44
C ARG A 30 6.29 -19.65 -5.21
N LEU A 31 5.59 -19.04 -4.25
CA LEU A 31 4.19 -19.37 -3.96
C LEU A 31 3.28 -19.04 -5.15
N ALA A 32 3.45 -17.85 -5.74
CA ALA A 32 2.69 -17.43 -6.91
C ALA A 32 2.87 -18.39 -8.10
N ARG A 33 4.10 -18.85 -8.37
CA ARG A 33 4.39 -19.84 -9.43
C ARG A 33 3.76 -21.20 -9.16
N SER A 34 3.59 -21.54 -7.90
CA SER A 34 3.05 -22.84 -7.49
C SER A 34 1.52 -22.85 -7.42
N GLY A 35 0.85 -21.76 -7.82
CA GLY A 35 -0.61 -21.66 -7.75
C GLY A 35 -1.16 -21.31 -6.38
N VAL A 36 -0.31 -20.99 -5.40
CA VAL A 36 -0.72 -20.88 -3.99
C VAL A 36 -1.21 -19.47 -3.68
N ASN A 37 -2.50 -19.36 -3.32
CA ASN A 37 -3.10 -18.10 -2.91
C ASN A 37 -2.45 -17.61 -1.61
N THR A 38 -1.94 -16.38 -1.63
CA THR A 38 -1.04 -15.86 -0.60
C THR A 38 -1.53 -14.50 -0.09
N VAL A 39 -1.52 -14.32 1.24
CA VAL A 39 -1.68 -13.01 1.86
C VAL A 39 -0.32 -12.44 2.28
N VAL A 40 -0.04 -11.19 1.93
CA VAL A 40 1.14 -10.44 2.38
C VAL A 40 0.71 -9.47 3.48
N VAL A 41 1.26 -9.64 4.67
CA VAL A 41 0.85 -8.89 5.86
C VAL A 41 2.00 -8.03 6.33
N GLY A 42 1.75 -6.76 6.63
CA GLY A 42 2.77 -5.89 7.20
C GLY A 42 2.25 -4.52 7.53
N GLU A 43 2.90 -3.84 8.47
CA GLU A 43 2.52 -2.50 8.91
C GLU A 43 2.56 -1.46 7.77
N ARG A 44 1.96 -0.28 8.00
CA ARG A 44 2.11 0.82 7.02
C ARG A 44 3.59 1.20 6.90
N GLY A 45 4.06 1.37 5.66
CA GLY A 45 5.48 1.67 5.40
C GLY A 45 6.43 0.47 5.39
N SER A 46 5.98 -0.74 5.74
CA SER A 46 6.78 -1.99 5.75
C SER A 46 7.32 -2.43 4.37
N GLY A 47 6.83 -1.84 3.27
CA GLY A 47 7.28 -2.15 1.92
C GLY A 47 6.37 -3.08 1.11
N LYS A 48 5.14 -3.38 1.57
CA LYS A 48 4.16 -4.24 0.86
C LYS A 48 4.00 -3.90 -0.63
N THR A 49 3.66 -2.66 -0.97
CA THR A 49 3.50 -2.20 -2.36
C THR A 49 4.77 -2.44 -3.18
N THR A 50 5.92 -2.06 -2.62
CA THR A 50 7.23 -2.28 -3.25
C THR A 50 7.47 -3.77 -3.50
N LEU A 51 7.21 -4.63 -2.51
CA LEU A 51 7.37 -6.08 -2.62
C LEU A 51 6.49 -6.66 -3.74
N LEU A 52 5.21 -6.28 -3.80
CA LEU A 52 4.30 -6.72 -4.86
C LEU A 52 4.76 -6.25 -6.24
N ARG A 53 5.22 -4.99 -6.36
CA ARG A 53 5.77 -4.47 -7.62
C ARG A 53 7.02 -5.23 -8.06
N GLN A 54 7.92 -5.57 -7.13
CA GLN A 54 9.08 -6.38 -7.45
C GLN A 54 8.72 -7.83 -7.79
N ALA A 55 7.71 -8.41 -7.13
CA ALA A 55 7.18 -9.70 -7.52
C ALA A 55 6.62 -9.67 -8.96
N ALA A 56 5.89 -8.62 -9.32
CA ALA A 56 5.41 -8.41 -10.69
C ALA A 56 6.56 -8.33 -11.69
N PHE A 57 7.61 -7.58 -11.36
CA PHE A 57 8.80 -7.46 -12.20
C PHE A 57 9.49 -8.82 -12.42
N VAL A 58 9.75 -9.57 -11.35
CA VAL A 58 10.41 -10.89 -11.43
C VAL A 58 9.55 -11.91 -12.18
N LEU A 59 8.24 -11.95 -11.92
CA LEU A 59 7.32 -12.85 -12.63
C LEU A 59 7.25 -12.52 -14.13
N ARG A 60 7.26 -11.24 -14.50
CA ARG A 60 7.27 -10.80 -15.90
C ARG A 60 8.57 -11.13 -16.61
N ARG A 61 9.71 -10.93 -15.94
CA ARG A 61 11.03 -11.27 -16.46
C ARG A 61 11.17 -12.76 -16.77
N ASP A 62 10.50 -13.61 -15.98
CA ASP A 62 10.50 -15.06 -16.16
C ASP A 62 9.41 -15.55 -17.14
N GLY A 63 8.81 -14.64 -17.91
CA GLY A 63 7.87 -14.95 -19.00
C GLY A 63 6.39 -14.97 -18.59
N GLY A 64 6.07 -14.70 -17.32
CA GLY A 64 4.68 -14.57 -16.86
C GLY A 64 4.04 -13.23 -17.24
N ALA A 65 2.72 -13.14 -17.09
CA ALA A 65 1.95 -11.91 -17.30
C ALA A 65 1.23 -11.48 -16.01
N PRO A 66 1.96 -11.14 -14.94
CA PRO A 66 1.33 -10.75 -13.67
C PRO A 66 0.55 -9.45 -13.82
N VAL A 67 -0.60 -9.40 -13.16
CA VAL A 67 -1.50 -8.25 -13.17
C VAL A 67 -1.48 -7.57 -11.81
N PHE A 68 -1.17 -6.27 -11.79
CA PHE A 68 -1.20 -5.45 -10.57
C PHE A 68 -2.53 -4.69 -10.47
N VAL A 69 -3.19 -4.81 -9.32
CA VAL A 69 -4.49 -4.20 -9.00
C VAL A 69 -4.36 -3.38 -7.72
N GLU A 70 -4.74 -2.11 -7.78
CA GLU A 70 -4.88 -1.25 -6.59
C GLU A 70 -6.30 -1.43 -6.04
N GLY A 71 -6.46 -2.26 -5.01
CA GLY A 71 -7.78 -2.64 -4.51
C GLY A 71 -8.55 -1.48 -3.90
N ARG A 72 -7.87 -0.49 -3.31
CA ARG A 72 -8.48 0.75 -2.77
C ARG A 72 -9.22 1.60 -3.79
N LEU A 73 -9.00 1.40 -5.09
CA LEU A 73 -9.78 2.09 -6.12
C LEU A 73 -11.21 1.56 -6.23
N ALA A 74 -11.51 0.40 -5.63
CA ALA A 74 -12.81 -0.20 -5.57
C ALA A 74 -13.38 -0.18 -4.14
N ASP A 75 -14.53 0.45 -4.00
CA ASP A 75 -15.34 0.52 -2.78
C ASP A 75 -16.46 -0.53 -2.75
N THR A 76 -16.64 -1.31 -3.82
CA THR A 76 -17.59 -2.43 -3.88
C THR A 76 -16.98 -3.69 -4.49
N PRO A 77 -17.49 -4.90 -4.15
CA PRO A 77 -17.05 -6.16 -4.76
C PRO A 77 -17.14 -6.15 -6.29
N ARG A 78 -18.21 -5.57 -6.84
CA ARG A 78 -18.40 -5.43 -8.29
C ARG A 78 -17.31 -4.59 -8.92
N ARG A 79 -17.08 -3.38 -8.39
CA ARG A 79 -16.02 -2.48 -8.89
C ARG A 79 -14.64 -3.11 -8.80
N PHE A 80 -14.38 -3.92 -7.76
CA PHE A 80 -13.14 -4.65 -7.63
C PHE A 80 -12.98 -5.71 -8.73
N LEU A 81 -14.01 -6.53 -8.96
CA LEU A 81 -14.00 -7.54 -10.02
C LEU A 81 -13.93 -6.91 -11.43
N ASP A 82 -14.62 -5.79 -11.66
CA ASP A 82 -14.53 -5.03 -12.91
C ASP A 82 -13.13 -4.42 -13.11
N LEU A 83 -12.49 -3.97 -12.03
CA LEU A 83 -11.10 -3.50 -12.08
C LEU A 83 -10.14 -4.65 -12.43
N VAL A 84 -10.29 -5.81 -11.79
CA VAL A 84 -9.52 -7.02 -12.13
C VAL A 84 -9.73 -7.39 -13.60
N ARG A 85 -11.00 -7.40 -14.06
CA ARG A 85 -11.39 -7.66 -15.45
C ARG A 85 -10.68 -6.73 -16.43
N ALA A 86 -10.75 -5.42 -16.18
CA ALA A 86 -10.10 -4.42 -17.02
C ALA A 86 -8.57 -4.60 -17.06
N ARG A 87 -7.97 -4.97 -15.93
CA ARG A 87 -6.52 -5.20 -15.82
C ARG A 87 -6.05 -6.50 -16.48
N LEU A 88 -6.95 -7.48 -16.60
CA LEU A 88 -6.75 -8.69 -17.41
C LEU A 88 -6.95 -8.43 -18.92
N GLY A 89 -7.32 -7.21 -19.32
CA GLY A 89 -7.57 -6.86 -20.73
C GLY A 89 -8.90 -7.38 -21.28
N LEU A 90 -9.83 -7.78 -20.40
CA LEU A 90 -11.13 -8.29 -20.78
C LEU A 90 -12.12 -7.14 -21.07
N PRO A 91 -13.06 -7.31 -22.01
CA PRO A 91 -14.01 -6.26 -22.37
C PRO A 91 -14.96 -5.95 -21.21
N PRO A 92 -15.36 -4.69 -20.99
CA PRO A 92 -16.26 -4.33 -19.90
C PRO A 92 -17.62 -5.02 -20.04
N LEU A 93 -18.25 -5.31 -18.91
CA LEU A 93 -19.61 -5.83 -18.86
C LEU A 93 -20.61 -4.72 -18.51
N PRO A 94 -21.88 -4.85 -18.94
CA PRO A 94 -22.92 -3.91 -18.55
C PRO A 94 -23.05 -3.85 -17.03
N GLU A 95 -23.28 -2.64 -16.53
CA GLU A 95 -23.49 -2.39 -15.10
C GLU A 95 -24.78 -3.09 -14.65
N ARG A 96 -24.69 -3.83 -13.55
CA ARG A 96 -25.80 -4.57 -12.93
C ARG A 96 -25.72 -4.42 -11.41
N ALA A 97 -26.74 -4.90 -10.71
CA ALA A 97 -26.80 -4.82 -9.26
C ALA A 97 -25.66 -5.59 -8.58
N ASP A 98 -25.25 -5.11 -7.40
CA ASP A 98 -24.28 -5.77 -6.52
C ASP A 98 -24.97 -6.86 -5.67
N ASP A 99 -25.68 -7.78 -6.34
CA ASP A 99 -26.29 -8.93 -5.68
C ASP A 99 -25.45 -10.21 -5.87
N PRO A 100 -25.59 -11.23 -4.99
CA PRO A 100 -24.74 -12.41 -5.02
C PRO A 100 -24.78 -13.20 -6.34
N ILE A 101 -25.93 -13.24 -7.03
CA ILE A 101 -26.10 -14.01 -8.26
C ILE A 101 -25.33 -13.32 -9.40
N GLU A 102 -25.48 -12.00 -9.51
CA GLU A 102 -24.76 -11.21 -10.52
C GLU A 102 -23.25 -11.18 -10.26
N LEU A 103 -22.82 -11.14 -8.99
CA LEU A 103 -21.41 -11.24 -8.64
C LEU A 103 -20.83 -12.61 -8.98
N ALA A 104 -21.53 -13.70 -8.69
CA ALA A 104 -21.10 -15.05 -9.07
C ALA A 104 -21.02 -15.20 -10.60
N ALA A 105 -21.99 -14.65 -11.35
CA ALA A 105 -21.96 -14.62 -12.80
C ALA A 105 -20.77 -13.80 -13.34
N LEU A 106 -20.44 -12.68 -12.71
CA LEU A 106 -19.27 -11.88 -13.06
C LEU A 106 -17.97 -12.66 -12.85
N VAL A 107 -17.83 -13.35 -11.72
CA VAL A 107 -16.69 -14.25 -11.43
C VAL A 107 -16.60 -15.36 -12.48
N GLY A 108 -17.72 -15.99 -12.83
CA GLY A 108 -17.79 -16.96 -13.93
C GLY A 108 -17.33 -16.40 -15.27
N SER A 109 -17.72 -15.17 -15.61
CA SER A 109 -17.30 -14.49 -16.85
C SER A 109 -15.81 -14.12 -16.88
N LEU A 110 -15.16 -14.01 -15.71
CA LEU A 110 -13.70 -13.86 -15.64
C LEU A 110 -13.05 -15.17 -16.08
N ARG A 111 -13.52 -16.31 -15.56
CA ARG A 111 -13.05 -17.65 -15.93
C ARG A 111 -13.20 -17.92 -17.43
N GLU A 112 -14.32 -17.53 -18.03
CA GLU A 112 -14.54 -17.70 -19.48
C GLU A 112 -13.66 -16.77 -20.33
N GLY A 113 -13.35 -15.58 -19.80
CA GLY A 113 -12.57 -14.57 -20.51
C GLY A 113 -11.06 -14.82 -20.47
N ILE A 114 -10.58 -15.45 -19.40
CA ILE A 114 -9.18 -15.85 -19.29
C ILE A 114 -8.99 -17.26 -19.84
N GLY A 115 -7.85 -17.53 -20.48
CA GLY A 115 -7.53 -18.87 -20.98
C GLY A 115 -7.29 -19.88 -19.85
N GLU A 116 -6.77 -21.06 -20.21
CA GLU A 116 -6.41 -22.09 -19.22
C GLU A 116 -5.07 -21.82 -18.51
N ASP A 117 -4.30 -20.84 -18.98
CA ASP A 117 -3.03 -20.46 -18.39
C ASP A 117 -3.23 -19.86 -17.00
N LEU A 118 -2.41 -20.30 -16.03
CA LEU A 118 -2.41 -19.77 -14.69
C LEU A 118 -1.92 -18.30 -14.70
N LEU A 119 -2.81 -17.38 -14.30
CA LEU A 119 -2.48 -15.96 -14.18
C LEU A 119 -2.19 -15.59 -12.73
N VAL A 120 -1.32 -14.61 -12.50
CA VAL A 120 -1.03 -14.09 -11.15
C VAL A 120 -1.65 -12.70 -11.02
N VAL A 121 -2.55 -12.51 -10.06
CA VAL A 121 -3.12 -11.21 -9.71
C VAL A 121 -2.57 -10.74 -8.36
N LEU A 122 -1.83 -9.64 -8.40
CA LEU A 122 -1.21 -8.98 -7.27
C LEU A 122 -2.09 -7.80 -6.85
N VAL A 123 -2.72 -7.89 -5.69
CA VAL A 123 -3.65 -6.90 -5.17
C VAL A 123 -2.97 -6.12 -4.06
N ASP A 124 -2.73 -4.84 -4.28
CA ASP A 124 -2.27 -3.94 -3.24
C ASP A 124 -3.45 -3.26 -2.57
N GLU A 125 -3.57 -3.49 -1.26
CA GLU A 125 -4.58 -2.95 -0.35
C GLU A 125 -6.03 -3.12 -0.83
N ILE A 126 -6.80 -3.95 -0.14
CA ILE A 126 -8.22 -4.18 -0.43
C ILE A 126 -9.08 -3.80 0.78
N ALA A 127 -10.24 -3.21 0.54
CA ALA A 127 -11.17 -2.89 1.62
C ALA A 127 -11.69 -4.18 2.30
N PRO A 128 -11.75 -4.27 3.64
CA PRO A 128 -12.12 -5.50 4.34
C PRO A 128 -13.48 -6.09 3.93
N GLU A 129 -14.48 -5.25 3.67
CA GLU A 129 -15.81 -5.66 3.22
C GLU A 129 -15.82 -6.24 1.80
N VAL A 130 -14.97 -5.70 0.93
CA VAL A 130 -14.77 -6.19 -0.44
C VAL A 130 -14.06 -7.55 -0.38
N ALA A 131 -12.98 -7.64 0.41
CA ALA A 131 -12.25 -8.86 0.68
C ALA A 131 -13.14 -9.99 1.22
N ALA A 132 -13.93 -9.71 2.26
CA ALA A 132 -14.83 -10.68 2.88
C ALA A 132 -15.90 -11.19 1.90
N THR A 133 -16.34 -10.35 0.95
CA THR A 133 -17.30 -10.77 -0.07
C THR A 133 -16.63 -11.61 -1.15
N VAL A 134 -15.54 -11.12 -1.75
CA VAL A 134 -14.88 -11.77 -2.89
C VAL A 134 -14.21 -13.08 -2.48
N PHE A 135 -13.38 -13.06 -1.43
CA PHE A 135 -12.62 -14.24 -1.01
C PHE A 135 -13.33 -15.09 0.04
N GLY A 136 -14.42 -14.58 0.62
CA GLY A 136 -15.22 -15.29 1.61
C GLY A 136 -16.55 -15.81 1.05
N ARG A 137 -17.44 -14.91 0.64
CA ARG A 137 -18.79 -15.30 0.16
C ARG A 137 -18.77 -15.94 -1.23
N LEU A 138 -17.92 -15.45 -2.13
CA LEU A 138 -17.73 -15.97 -3.49
C LEU A 138 -16.52 -16.91 -3.58
N ARG A 139 -16.08 -17.45 -2.44
CA ARG A 139 -14.82 -18.20 -2.33
C ARG A 139 -14.76 -19.33 -3.35
N ASP A 140 -15.82 -20.12 -3.44
CA ASP A 140 -15.84 -21.33 -4.26
C ASP A 140 -15.83 -20.99 -5.76
N GLU A 141 -16.52 -19.92 -6.16
CA GLU A 141 -16.49 -19.41 -7.54
C GLU A 141 -15.12 -18.82 -7.89
N VAL A 142 -14.53 -18.03 -6.99
CA VAL A 142 -13.21 -17.40 -7.20
C VAL A 142 -12.11 -18.45 -7.24
N TRP A 143 -12.21 -19.52 -6.45
CA TRP A 143 -11.25 -20.63 -6.42
C TRP A 143 -11.24 -21.42 -7.75
N GLN A 144 -12.34 -21.45 -8.48
CA GLN A 144 -12.43 -22.15 -9.77
C GLN A 144 -11.80 -21.38 -10.94
N ILE A 145 -11.43 -20.12 -10.73
CA ILE A 145 -10.74 -19.32 -11.73
C ILE A 145 -9.25 -19.72 -11.75
N PRO A 146 -8.61 -19.91 -12.93
CA PRO A 146 -7.17 -20.13 -13.04
C PRO A 146 -6.34 -18.85 -12.74
N ILE A 147 -6.59 -18.23 -11.59
CA ILE A 147 -5.85 -17.08 -11.07
C ILE A 147 -5.26 -17.44 -9.70
N THR A 148 -3.96 -17.20 -9.54
CA THR A 148 -3.30 -17.13 -8.24
C THR A 148 -3.37 -15.72 -7.68
N TRP A 149 -3.93 -15.60 -6.48
CA TRP A 149 -4.13 -14.32 -5.81
C TRP A 149 -3.01 -14.06 -4.79
N VAL A 150 -2.36 -12.91 -4.92
CA VAL A 150 -1.47 -12.39 -3.88
C VAL A 150 -2.02 -11.07 -3.38
N VAL A 151 -2.52 -11.05 -2.15
CA VAL A 151 -3.22 -9.88 -1.59
C VAL A 151 -2.42 -9.28 -0.46
N ALA A 152 -2.09 -7.99 -0.54
CA ALA A 152 -1.39 -7.27 0.51
C ALA A 152 -2.34 -6.42 1.36
N GLY A 153 -2.12 -6.42 2.68
CA GLY A 153 -2.88 -5.58 3.62
C GLY A 153 -2.14 -5.33 4.93
N THR A 154 -2.67 -4.41 5.74
CA THR A 154 -2.19 -4.26 7.12
C THR A 154 -2.69 -5.41 8.01
N PRO A 155 -2.11 -5.66 9.19
CA PRO A 155 -2.61 -6.69 10.11
C PRO A 155 -4.10 -6.59 10.40
N ASP A 156 -4.63 -5.36 10.52
CA ASP A 156 -6.06 -5.10 10.72
C ASP A 156 -6.90 -5.45 9.47
N ASP A 157 -6.44 -5.05 8.28
CA ASP A 157 -7.20 -5.26 7.04
C ASP A 157 -7.30 -6.75 6.68
N VAL A 158 -6.23 -7.51 6.94
CA VAL A 158 -6.16 -8.94 6.59
C VAL A 158 -6.89 -9.85 7.56
N VAL A 159 -7.43 -9.34 8.68
CA VAL A 159 -8.28 -10.14 9.58
C VAL A 159 -9.42 -10.77 8.79
N ALA A 160 -10.09 -10.00 7.93
CA ALA A 160 -11.18 -10.47 7.08
C ALA A 160 -10.76 -11.57 6.08
N LEU A 161 -9.48 -11.61 5.70
CA LEU A 161 -8.90 -12.63 4.80
C LEU A 161 -8.43 -13.88 5.55
N ARG A 162 -8.30 -13.80 6.88
CA ARG A 162 -7.73 -14.86 7.74
C ARG A 162 -8.74 -15.45 8.71
N THR A 163 -10.00 -15.04 8.63
CA THR A 163 -11.11 -15.63 9.38
C THR A 163 -12.08 -16.35 8.44
N PRO A 164 -12.80 -17.38 8.94
CA PRO A 164 -13.84 -18.04 8.16
C PRO A 164 -14.85 -17.04 7.57
N PRO A 165 -15.30 -17.24 6.31
CA PRO A 165 -14.98 -18.36 5.43
C PRO A 165 -13.74 -18.18 4.52
N ALA A 166 -13.07 -17.03 4.58
CA ALA A 166 -11.98 -16.65 3.67
C ALA A 166 -10.61 -17.24 4.05
N ASP A 167 -10.44 -17.68 5.29
CA ASP A 167 -9.19 -18.30 5.79
C ASP A 167 -8.75 -19.52 4.97
N ALA A 168 -9.70 -20.34 4.53
CA ALA A 168 -9.43 -21.48 3.66
C ALA A 168 -9.01 -21.07 2.24
N PHE A 169 -9.28 -19.82 1.82
CA PHE A 169 -8.90 -19.32 0.50
C PHE A 169 -7.39 -19.04 0.40
N PHE A 170 -6.77 -18.59 1.48
CA PHE A 170 -5.36 -18.21 1.52
C PHE A 170 -4.54 -19.27 2.24
N GLU A 171 -3.90 -20.13 1.46
CA GLU A 171 -3.10 -21.25 1.96
C GLU A 171 -1.76 -20.80 2.59
N ALA A 172 -1.28 -19.60 2.24
CA ALA A 172 -0.01 -19.07 2.74
C ALA A 172 -0.11 -17.61 3.20
N ALA A 173 0.69 -17.28 4.21
CA ALA A 173 0.91 -15.91 4.66
C ALA A 173 2.42 -15.58 4.64
N VAL A 174 2.76 -14.44 4.06
CA VAL A 174 4.11 -13.83 4.12
C VAL A 174 4.01 -12.58 4.97
N VAL A 175 4.63 -12.60 6.15
CA VAL A 175 4.64 -11.48 7.09
C VAL A 175 5.89 -10.64 6.83
N LEU A 176 5.72 -9.32 6.77
CA LEU A 176 6.79 -8.34 6.65
C LEU A 176 7.01 -7.71 8.01
N ASP A 177 7.86 -8.35 8.81
CA ASP A 177 8.35 -7.83 10.08
C ASP A 177 9.27 -6.64 9.85
N ASP A 178 9.63 -5.89 10.90
CA ASP A 178 10.62 -4.82 10.78
C ASP A 178 11.95 -5.32 10.20
N LEU A 179 12.61 -4.47 9.40
CA LEU A 179 13.93 -4.79 8.86
C LEU A 179 14.93 -4.97 9.99
N ASP A 180 15.66 -6.07 9.94
CA ASP A 180 16.81 -6.28 10.80
C ASP A 180 17.97 -5.35 10.40
N ARG A 181 19.03 -5.34 11.21
CA ARG A 181 20.18 -4.45 10.99
C ARG A 181 20.83 -4.62 9.61
N ASP A 182 20.85 -5.86 9.11
CA ASP A 182 21.43 -6.12 7.79
C ASP A 182 20.50 -5.63 6.67
N GLY A 183 19.19 -5.88 6.78
CA GLY A 183 18.18 -5.36 5.85
C GLY A 183 18.15 -3.84 5.80
N GLN A 184 18.26 -3.16 6.95
CA GLN A 184 18.39 -1.71 7.03
C GLN A 184 19.64 -1.22 6.28
N ARG A 185 20.80 -1.86 6.51
CA ARG A 185 22.05 -1.55 5.81
C ARG A 185 21.92 -1.75 4.31
N ARG A 186 21.45 -2.92 3.85
CA ARG A 186 21.27 -3.25 2.44
C ARG A 186 20.33 -2.25 1.75
N LEU A 187 19.23 -1.87 2.40
CA LEU A 187 18.29 -0.87 1.88
C LEU A 187 18.97 0.49 1.67
N LEU A 188 19.68 1.02 2.68
CA LEU A 188 20.31 2.33 2.57
C LEU A 188 21.50 2.32 1.60
N GLU A 189 22.29 1.24 1.59
CA GLU A 189 23.39 1.04 0.66
C GLU A 189 22.90 0.97 -0.79
N ALA A 190 21.78 0.30 -1.07
CA ALA A 190 21.18 0.31 -2.39
C ALA A 190 20.76 1.71 -2.86
N ARG A 191 20.40 2.63 -1.94
CA ARG A 191 19.95 4.00 -2.29
C ARG A 191 21.08 5.01 -2.41
N LEU A 192 22.14 4.86 -1.62
CA LEU A 192 23.19 5.86 -1.43
C LEU A 192 24.63 5.33 -1.59
N GLY A 193 24.82 4.03 -1.82
CA GLY A 193 26.14 3.39 -1.81
C GLY A 193 26.79 3.44 -0.42
N GLU A 194 28.11 3.69 -0.38
CA GLU A 194 28.90 3.73 0.87
C GLU A 194 28.37 4.75 1.89
N GLU A 195 27.84 5.89 1.43
CA GLU A 195 27.22 6.89 2.30
C GLU A 195 26.00 6.30 3.03
N GLY A 196 25.20 5.47 2.36
CA GLY A 196 24.07 4.78 2.95
C GLY A 196 24.48 3.77 4.01
N ALA A 197 25.55 3.02 3.76
CA ALA A 197 26.12 2.09 4.74
C ALA A 197 26.63 2.83 6.00
N ALA A 198 27.25 4.00 5.83
CA ALA A 198 27.70 4.84 6.94
C ALA A 198 26.52 5.40 7.77
N ILE A 199 25.42 5.79 7.12
CA ILE A 199 24.19 6.22 7.81
C ILE A 199 23.55 5.03 8.55
N ALA A 200 23.44 3.86 7.92
CA ALA A 200 22.88 2.65 8.51
C ALA A 200 23.58 2.24 9.82
N ALA A 201 24.89 2.48 9.93
CA ALA A 201 25.65 2.23 11.16
C ALA A 201 25.22 3.11 12.36
N ARG A 202 24.53 4.22 12.11
CA ARG A 202 24.17 5.24 13.11
C ARG A 202 22.67 5.33 13.42
N VAL A 203 21.83 4.80 12.53
CA VAL A 203 20.37 4.80 12.68
C VAL A 203 19.89 3.41 13.06
N ASP A 204 18.78 3.31 13.77
CA ASP A 204 18.07 2.05 14.03
C ASP A 204 16.57 2.26 13.85
N GLU A 205 16.06 1.82 12.69
CA GLU A 205 14.66 1.98 12.32
C GLU A 205 14.29 0.86 11.34
N GLY A 206 13.48 -0.08 11.81
CA GLY A 206 13.11 -1.27 11.05
C GLY A 206 12.06 -1.02 9.98
N ASN A 207 11.26 0.04 10.09
CA ASN A 207 10.27 0.36 9.06
C ASN A 207 10.95 1.05 7.87
N PRO A 208 10.93 0.48 6.65
CA PRO A 208 11.62 1.03 5.49
C PRO A 208 11.31 2.49 5.18
N ARG A 209 10.02 2.88 5.29
CA ARG A 209 9.61 4.27 5.01
C ARG A 209 10.20 5.24 6.02
N ARG A 210 10.14 4.89 7.31
CA ARG A 210 10.71 5.70 8.39
C ARG A 210 12.24 5.75 8.31
N LEU A 211 12.88 4.62 8.00
CA LEU A 211 14.33 4.55 7.83
C LEU A 211 14.82 5.48 6.72
N LEU A 212 14.15 5.49 5.57
CA LEU A 212 14.50 6.39 4.46
C LEU A 212 14.29 7.87 4.84
N ALA A 213 13.23 8.18 5.58
CA ALA A 213 12.98 9.53 6.08
C ALA A 213 14.04 9.98 7.10
N LEU A 214 14.43 9.10 8.02
CA LEU A 214 15.50 9.34 9.00
C LEU A 214 16.85 9.51 8.32
N ALA A 215 17.19 8.64 7.36
CA ALA A 215 18.43 8.75 6.59
C ALA A 215 18.50 10.06 5.80
N ARG A 216 17.36 10.51 5.24
CA ARG A 216 17.28 11.82 4.58
C ARG A 216 17.54 12.97 5.55
N ALA A 217 16.92 12.95 6.72
CA ALA A 217 17.14 13.98 7.74
C ALA A 217 18.61 14.03 8.21
N VAL A 218 19.23 12.87 8.44
CA VAL A 218 20.65 12.78 8.82
C VAL A 218 21.55 13.34 7.71
N LYS A 219 21.24 13.03 6.45
CA LYS A 219 21.96 13.60 5.29
C LYS A 219 21.80 15.11 5.18
N GLU A 220 20.65 15.65 5.57
CA GLU A 220 20.34 17.08 5.61
C GLU A 220 20.92 17.78 6.87
N GLY A 221 21.61 17.04 7.76
CA GLY A 221 22.34 17.59 8.90
C GLY A 221 21.66 17.40 10.26
N ALA A 222 20.52 16.72 10.32
CA ALA A 222 19.85 16.41 11.59
C ALA A 222 20.64 15.36 12.41
N THR A 223 20.54 15.43 13.73
CA THR A 223 21.00 14.36 14.62
C THR A 223 19.96 13.24 14.68
N VAL A 224 20.41 12.01 14.92
CA VAL A 224 19.52 10.85 15.04
C VAL A 224 18.62 11.03 16.26
N GLU A 225 19.20 11.50 17.37
CA GLU A 225 18.51 11.74 18.64
C GLU A 225 17.42 12.79 18.48
N GLY A 226 17.75 13.95 17.88
CA GLY A 226 16.78 15.03 17.66
C GLY A 226 15.63 14.59 16.74
N ARG A 227 15.91 13.72 15.76
CA ARG A 227 14.87 13.18 14.90
C ARG A 227 13.97 12.17 15.61
N GLN A 228 14.54 11.28 16.41
CA GLN A 228 13.76 10.33 17.21
C GLN A 228 12.90 11.04 18.25
N GLU A 229 13.41 12.09 18.89
CA GLU A 229 12.64 12.92 19.82
C GLU A 229 11.47 13.61 19.11
N TRP A 230 11.71 14.17 17.92
CA TRP A 230 10.66 14.78 17.11
C TRP A 230 9.59 13.75 16.70
N GLU A 231 9.99 12.54 16.31
CA GLU A 231 9.06 11.47 15.94
C GLU A 231 8.21 10.99 17.13
N ARG A 232 8.83 10.79 18.30
CA ARG A 232 8.09 10.43 19.53
C ARG A 232 7.09 11.51 19.91
N ALA A 233 7.52 12.77 19.95
CA ALA A 233 6.64 13.90 20.26
C ALA A 233 5.49 14.02 19.24
N ARG A 234 5.77 13.71 17.97
CA ARG A 234 4.77 13.68 16.91
C ARG A 234 3.77 12.53 17.08
N GLU A 235 4.24 11.33 17.39
CA GLU A 235 3.39 10.16 17.64
C GLU A 235 2.50 10.36 18.87
N GLU A 236 3.04 10.94 19.95
CA GLU A 236 2.29 11.29 21.16
C GLU A 236 1.13 12.26 20.83
N ARG A 237 1.41 13.36 20.11
CA ARG A 237 0.37 14.29 19.66
C ARG A 237 -0.67 13.64 18.76
N LEU A 238 -0.26 12.75 17.85
CA LEU A 238 -1.19 12.00 17.00
C LEU A 238 -2.05 11.02 17.81
N ALA A 239 -1.49 10.42 18.86
CA ALA A 239 -2.23 9.54 19.76
C ALA A 239 -3.29 10.31 20.55
N GLU A 240 -2.96 11.51 21.04
CA GLU A 240 -3.89 12.41 21.75
C GLU A 240 -5.08 12.84 20.86
N LEU A 241 -4.83 13.13 19.58
CA LEU A 241 -5.89 13.49 18.62
C LEU A 241 -6.74 12.29 18.15
N GLY A 242 -6.30 11.07 18.44
CA GLY A 242 -7.05 9.84 18.18
C GLY A 242 -6.96 9.29 16.75
N ARG A 243 -7.77 8.25 16.49
CA ARG A 243 -7.73 7.47 15.25
C ARG A 243 -7.97 8.30 13.97
N PRO A 244 -8.92 9.25 13.92
CA PRO A 244 -9.16 10.05 12.72
C PRO A 244 -7.93 10.86 12.29
N ALA A 245 -7.25 11.52 13.24
CA ALA A 245 -6.04 12.29 12.97
C ALA A 245 -4.92 11.41 12.40
N ARG A 246 -4.72 10.21 12.96
CA ARG A 246 -3.76 9.22 12.43
C ARG A 246 -4.08 8.79 11.00
N MET A 247 -5.35 8.51 10.69
CA MET A 247 -5.76 8.13 9.34
C MET A 247 -5.50 9.25 8.33
N LEU A 248 -5.91 10.48 8.65
CA LEU A 248 -5.70 11.63 7.78
C LEU A 248 -4.20 11.92 7.58
N MET A 249 -3.40 11.85 8.63
CA MET A 249 -1.97 12.07 8.56
C MET A 249 -1.26 11.05 7.67
N ALA A 250 -1.62 9.77 7.78
CA ALA A 250 -1.09 8.71 6.92
C ALA A 250 -1.41 8.93 5.43
N GLU A 251 -2.61 9.43 5.12
CA GLU A 251 -2.98 9.77 3.74
C GLU A 251 -2.22 11.01 3.23
N LEU A 252 -1.99 12.02 4.07
CA LEU A 252 -1.15 13.17 3.71
C LEU A 252 0.31 12.78 3.49
N GLU A 253 0.86 11.85 4.28
CA GLU A 253 2.20 11.31 4.02
C GLU A 253 2.28 10.52 2.72
N SER A 254 1.20 9.81 2.35
CA SER A 254 1.14 9.04 1.11
C SER A 254 0.94 9.91 -0.14
N LEU A 255 0.05 10.90 -0.08
CA LEU A 255 -0.34 11.75 -1.21
C LEU A 255 0.53 13.01 -1.34
N GLY A 256 1.18 13.42 -0.24
CA GLY A 256 1.78 14.73 -0.10
C GLY A 256 0.76 15.79 0.33
N ALA A 257 0.98 17.02 -0.12
CA ALA A 257 0.15 18.15 0.28
C ALA A 257 -1.27 18.05 -0.33
N ALA A 258 -2.32 18.18 0.50
CA ALA A 258 -3.70 18.04 0.05
C ALA A 258 -4.63 19.08 0.68
N SER A 259 -5.77 19.31 0.03
CA SER A 259 -6.82 20.23 0.48
C SER A 259 -7.99 19.45 1.10
N ALA A 260 -8.75 20.10 1.98
CA ALA A 260 -10.00 19.52 2.50
C ALA A 260 -11.08 19.30 1.43
N SER A 261 -10.92 19.88 0.24
CA SER A 261 -11.78 19.62 -0.93
C SER A 261 -11.15 18.66 -1.94
N ASP A 262 -10.03 18.01 -1.62
CA ASP A 262 -9.40 17.05 -2.50
C ASP A 262 -10.24 15.77 -2.58
N GLU A 263 -10.84 15.51 -3.75
CA GLU A 263 -11.69 14.35 -3.96
C GLU A 263 -10.96 13.01 -3.83
N ARG A 264 -9.64 12.98 -4.05
CA ARG A 264 -8.85 11.75 -3.85
C ARG A 264 -8.70 11.48 -2.37
N LEU A 265 -8.36 12.50 -1.59
CA LEU A 265 -8.24 12.41 -0.13
C LEU A 265 -9.58 12.00 0.52
N LEU A 266 -10.68 12.67 0.14
CA LEU A 266 -12.01 12.41 0.70
C LEU A 266 -12.49 10.98 0.40
N ARG A 267 -12.27 10.50 -0.82
CA ARG A 267 -12.61 9.11 -1.19
C ARG A 267 -11.82 8.10 -0.40
N ARG A 268 -10.50 8.28 -0.25
CA ARG A 268 -9.64 7.36 0.50
C ARG A 268 -10.00 7.27 1.98
N LEU A 269 -10.40 8.38 2.59
CA LEU A 269 -10.81 8.42 3.99
C LEU A 269 -12.28 8.00 4.21
N GLY A 270 -13.09 7.97 3.15
CA GLY A 270 -14.54 7.80 3.26
C GLY A 270 -15.21 8.96 4.03
N TRP A 271 -14.63 10.15 3.99
CA TRP A 271 -15.05 11.30 4.80
C TRP A 271 -15.80 12.35 3.99
N THR A 272 -16.69 13.06 4.67
CA THR A 272 -17.26 14.30 4.13
C THR A 272 -16.26 15.44 4.25
N ARG A 273 -16.37 16.44 3.38
CA ARG A 273 -15.53 17.64 3.43
C ARG A 273 -15.54 18.34 4.80
N PRO A 274 -16.69 18.55 5.48
CA PRO A 274 -16.71 19.15 6.83
C PRO A 274 -15.87 18.36 7.84
N ARG A 275 -15.94 17.01 7.80
CA ARG A 275 -15.12 16.16 8.67
C ARG A 275 -13.63 16.32 8.38
N ALA A 276 -13.24 16.33 7.11
CA ALA A 276 -11.86 16.56 6.72
C ALA A 276 -11.35 17.94 7.16
N VAL A 277 -12.15 19.00 7.01
CA VAL A 277 -11.80 20.35 7.50
C VAL A 277 -11.56 20.34 9.01
N GLN A 278 -12.42 19.67 9.78
CA GLN A 278 -12.29 19.60 11.23
C GLN A 278 -10.96 18.94 11.63
N VAL A 279 -10.67 17.74 11.11
CA VAL A 279 -9.46 17.01 11.51
C VAL A 279 -8.19 17.67 10.95
N LEU A 280 -8.24 18.30 9.76
CA LEU A 280 -7.12 19.08 9.24
C LEU A 280 -6.79 20.28 10.13
N ARG A 281 -7.80 20.93 10.74
CA ARG A 281 -7.58 21.98 11.74
C ARG A 281 -7.00 21.43 13.02
N GLU A 282 -7.52 20.31 13.52
CA GLU A 282 -6.95 19.64 14.72
C GLU A 282 -5.46 19.30 14.52
N LEU A 283 -5.07 18.82 13.34
CA LEU A 283 -3.67 18.57 12.98
C LEU A 283 -2.84 19.86 12.86
N GLU A 284 -3.42 20.94 12.32
CA GLU A 284 -2.75 22.24 12.18
C GLU A 284 -2.51 22.89 13.55
N ASP A 285 -3.53 22.87 14.42
CA ASP A 285 -3.48 23.40 15.78
C ASP A 285 -2.46 22.63 16.65
N ALA A 286 -2.31 21.33 16.41
CA ALA A 286 -1.28 20.49 17.06
C ALA A 286 0.12 20.64 16.42
N GLY A 287 0.27 21.49 15.39
CA GLY A 287 1.54 21.71 14.70
C GLY A 287 2.06 20.51 13.91
N LEU A 288 1.17 19.58 13.52
CA LEU A 288 1.52 18.36 12.77
C LEU A 288 1.50 18.59 11.25
N VAL A 289 0.76 19.60 10.80
CA VAL A 289 0.72 20.04 9.40
C VAL A 289 0.94 21.55 9.32
N THR A 290 1.56 22.01 8.24
CA THR A 290 1.54 23.42 7.84
C THR A 290 0.45 23.64 6.80
N ALA A 291 -0.14 24.84 6.80
CA ALA A 291 -1.07 25.24 5.76
C ALA A 291 -0.51 26.35 4.89
N SER A 292 -0.76 26.24 3.59
CA SER A 292 -0.48 27.26 2.59
C SER A 292 -1.69 27.45 1.69
N TYR A 293 -1.68 28.50 0.86
CA TYR A 293 -2.75 28.74 -0.11
C TYR A 293 -2.23 28.47 -1.52
N ALA A 294 -2.91 27.59 -2.25
CA ALA A 294 -2.67 27.33 -3.67
C ALA A 294 -3.84 27.84 -4.51
N ARG A 295 -3.65 27.94 -5.83
CA ARG A 295 -4.75 28.15 -6.78
C ARG A 295 -5.54 26.85 -6.89
N GLY A 296 -6.83 26.90 -6.56
CA GLY A 296 -7.75 25.79 -6.73
C GLY A 296 -8.22 25.64 -8.18
N PRO A 297 -8.92 24.53 -8.50
CA PRO A 297 -9.36 24.20 -9.86
C PRO A 297 -10.27 25.27 -10.49
N GLY A 298 -11.04 26.00 -9.68
CA GLY A 298 -11.90 27.11 -10.11
C GLY A 298 -11.25 28.49 -10.05
N GLY A 299 -9.91 28.58 -9.95
CA GLY A 299 -9.18 29.86 -9.89
C GLY A 299 -9.17 30.57 -8.53
N GLY A 300 -9.97 30.10 -7.56
CA GLY A 300 -9.99 30.63 -6.19
C GLY A 300 -8.82 30.16 -5.32
N ARG A 301 -8.60 30.82 -4.17
CA ARG A 301 -7.59 30.40 -3.18
C ARG A 301 -8.09 29.16 -2.42
N GLN A 302 -7.27 28.12 -2.39
CA GLN A 302 -7.56 26.87 -1.69
C GLN A 302 -6.49 26.63 -0.62
N LYS A 303 -6.93 26.34 0.61
CA LYS A 303 -6.03 25.99 1.72
C LYS A 303 -5.54 24.54 1.52
N VAL A 304 -4.23 24.38 1.44
CA VAL A 304 -3.54 23.10 1.22
C VAL A 304 -2.68 22.84 2.45
N TYR A 305 -2.81 21.64 3.01
CA TYR A 305 -2.11 21.19 4.19
C TYR A 305 -0.99 20.24 3.78
N ARG A 306 0.19 20.42 4.37
CA ARG A 306 1.36 19.56 4.16
C ARG A 306 1.85 19.08 5.52
N PRO A 307 2.18 17.79 5.68
CA PRO A 307 2.90 17.30 6.85
C PRO A 307 4.09 18.18 7.19
N VAL A 308 4.28 18.49 8.49
CA VAL A 308 5.55 19.05 8.93
C VAL A 308 6.60 17.95 8.75
N GLU A 309 7.56 18.15 7.87
CA GLU A 309 8.75 17.31 7.80
C GLU A 309 9.68 17.84 8.89
N GLY A 310 9.97 17.02 9.91
CA GLY A 310 10.82 17.43 11.03
C GLY A 310 12.20 17.88 10.57
N GLY A 311 12.37 19.20 10.42
CA GLY A 311 13.64 19.88 10.29
C GLY A 311 14.05 20.41 11.66
N ALA A 312 15.33 20.27 11.98
CA ALA A 312 15.98 21.06 13.03
C ALA A 312 15.97 22.54 12.64
#